data_AF-A0A133UIN5-F1
#
_entry.id   AF-A0A133UIN5-F1
#
_cell.length_a   1.000
_cell.length_b   1.000
_cell.length_c   1.000
_cell.angle_alpha   90.00
_cell.angle_beta   90.00
_cell.angle_gamma   90.00
#
_symmetry.space_group_name_H-M   'P 1'
#
loop_
_entity.id
_entity.type
_entity.pdbx_description
1 polymer ?
#
loop_
_entity_poly.entity_id
_entity_poly.type
_entity_poly.pdbx_seq_one_letter_code
_entity_poly.pdbx_strand_id
1 'polypeptide(L)'
;MRNLTSSSDLPLRDYLFNQYLRRTADWLLGEQNDDYLLAQAGNSNWECSFSIFYLLGIYDKLENDSMKKEIERKVPQTVSWIINQANEVEEDGHNMAHWDGVTWDTSVVIRSTLMALEKFPDEFPKNQKDKINNLIKKSLKWLAYRFSLWEKVVTYPYGPADIAQILITSVELYQNHLDLFSEGINPYYSPKEFMQEMAQYLNRHCKEIKVQPEGESVKATFWGDPFQSAEVACSLAEYFSLREKDAGVVDSEKSIIKNCKENIDRFLVYIESKQEEGRWGTHSDTLRTIWAYLRVTGKRENKDPEPHLALKAIRWICDEKQSFDDGSYLHTMFLTVFYSLAVLEVYKNWNLAEQSMIEVFDNAMWATPVRSTEERSRRLRLEMQIQNLKKENEKLSRDRNILIASGLFVFLFSISVIFPILAGWLPEITNKLNLFFSYLTLLTVIDIAIVGGFYREILTP
;
A
#
# COMPACT_ATOMS: atom_id res chain seq x y z
N MET A 1 -23.10 30.98 -6.81
CA MET A 1 -22.19 31.95 -6.13
C MET A 1 -23.00 32.84 -5.18
N ARG A 2 -23.58 32.30 -4.11
CA ARG A 2 -24.15 33.09 -3.01
C ARG A 2 -23.22 32.96 -1.80
N ASN A 3 -22.82 34.10 -1.24
CA ASN A 3 -22.13 34.30 0.04
C ASN A 3 -20.86 33.46 0.32
N LEU A 4 -19.82 33.60 -0.51
CA LEU A 4 -18.45 33.14 -0.17
C LEU A 4 -17.63 34.15 0.64
N THR A 5 -18.15 35.37 0.89
CA THR A 5 -17.35 36.48 1.45
C THR A 5 -17.14 36.43 2.96
N SER A 6 -17.82 35.54 3.70
CA SER A 6 -17.52 35.33 5.13
C SER A 6 -16.86 33.98 5.42
N SER A 7 -16.80 33.07 4.44
CA SER A 7 -16.21 31.73 4.58
C SER A 7 -14.85 31.61 3.92
N SER A 8 -14.46 32.55 3.05
CA SER A 8 -13.22 32.49 2.25
C SER A 8 -11.94 32.48 3.08
N ASP A 9 -12.00 33.05 4.30
CA ASP A 9 -10.85 33.21 5.19
C ASP A 9 -10.67 32.02 6.12
N LEU A 10 -11.65 31.11 6.18
CA LEU A 10 -11.53 29.87 6.95
C LEU A 10 -10.66 28.85 6.21
N PRO A 11 -9.86 28.05 6.94
CA PRO A 11 -9.16 26.91 6.37
C PRO A 11 -10.12 25.99 5.61
N LEU A 12 -9.72 25.49 4.44
CA LEU A 12 -10.53 24.54 3.67
C LEU A 12 -10.89 23.32 4.52
N ARG A 13 -9.97 22.86 5.37
CA ARG A 13 -10.16 21.77 6.31
C ARG A 13 -11.35 21.99 7.25
N ASP A 14 -11.51 23.19 7.80
CA ASP A 14 -12.61 23.52 8.70
C ASP A 14 -13.94 23.61 7.94
N TYR A 15 -13.90 24.14 6.72
CA TYR A 15 -15.05 24.14 5.83
C TYR A 15 -15.49 22.71 5.50
N LEU A 16 -14.55 21.83 5.14
CA LEU A 16 -14.83 20.42 4.84
C LEU A 16 -15.44 19.69 6.05
N PHE A 17 -14.91 19.96 7.24
CA PHE A 17 -15.42 19.37 8.47
C PHE A 17 -16.88 19.77 8.75
N ASN A 18 -17.14 21.07 8.74
CA ASN A 18 -18.46 21.59 9.12
C ASN A 18 -19.54 21.34 8.05
N GLN A 19 -19.17 21.41 6.76
CA GLN A 19 -20.16 21.30 5.68
C GLN A 19 -20.38 19.89 5.18
N TYR A 20 -19.37 19.03 5.21
CA TYR A 20 -19.46 17.70 4.61
C TYR A 20 -19.28 16.59 5.62
N LEU A 21 -18.17 16.60 6.39
CA LEU A 21 -17.86 15.49 7.29
C LEU A 21 -18.94 15.34 8.38
N ARG A 22 -19.24 16.42 9.11
CA ARG A 22 -20.23 16.37 10.18
C ARG A 22 -21.59 15.88 9.68
N ARG A 23 -22.08 16.42 8.56
CA ARG A 23 -23.36 16.01 7.98
C ARG A 23 -23.37 14.55 7.54
N THR A 24 -22.28 14.09 6.92
CA THR A 24 -22.13 12.68 6.52
C THR A 24 -22.13 11.76 7.74
N ALA A 25 -21.54 12.19 8.85
CA ALA A 25 -21.56 11.44 10.10
C ALA A 25 -22.97 11.36 10.69
N ASP A 26 -23.71 12.47 10.72
CA ASP A 26 -25.11 12.50 11.13
C ASP A 26 -25.94 11.51 10.29
N TRP A 27 -25.75 11.50 8.97
CA TRP A 27 -26.44 10.59 8.06
C TRP A 27 -26.10 9.11 8.32
N LEU A 28 -24.81 8.78 8.46
CA LEU A 28 -24.35 7.41 8.71
C LEU A 28 -24.76 6.87 10.09
N LEU A 29 -24.92 7.76 11.08
CA LEU A 29 -25.46 7.39 12.38
C LEU A 29 -26.95 7.00 12.28
N GLY A 30 -27.71 7.50 11.31
CA GLY A 30 -29.14 7.16 11.16
C GLY A 30 -30.00 7.83 12.23
N GLU A 31 -31.20 7.28 12.51
CA GLU A 31 -32.10 7.88 13.49
C GLU A 31 -31.60 7.66 14.93
N GLN A 32 -31.89 8.61 15.83
CA GLN A 32 -31.44 8.54 17.23
C GLN A 32 -31.95 7.29 17.96
N ASN A 33 -33.11 6.76 17.58
CA ASN A 33 -33.72 5.60 18.22
C ASN A 33 -33.15 4.26 17.74
N ASP A 34 -32.34 4.25 16.67
CA ASP A 34 -31.72 3.02 16.18
C ASP A 34 -30.53 2.63 17.06
N ASP A 35 -30.34 1.33 17.25
CA ASP A 35 -29.20 0.76 17.97
C ASP A 35 -27.93 0.62 17.10
N TYR A 36 -28.08 0.71 15.78
CA TYR A 36 -26.99 0.44 14.85
C TYR A 36 -26.73 1.62 13.93
N LEU A 37 -25.60 1.58 13.24
CA LEU A 37 -25.31 2.48 12.12
C LEU A 37 -26.28 2.21 10.96
N LEU A 38 -26.58 3.24 10.16
CA LEU A 38 -27.58 3.17 9.08
C LEU A 38 -27.31 2.04 8.08
N ALA A 39 -26.05 1.73 7.79
CA ALA A 39 -25.64 0.64 6.90
C ALA A 39 -26.15 -0.75 7.35
N GLN A 40 -26.44 -0.92 8.65
CA GLN A 40 -26.98 -2.17 9.18
C GLN A 40 -28.36 -2.47 8.59
N ALA A 41 -29.18 -1.45 8.30
CA ALA A 41 -30.50 -1.64 7.70
C ALA A 41 -30.42 -2.28 6.29
N GLY A 42 -29.29 -2.11 5.59
CA GLY A 42 -28.99 -2.77 4.32
C GLY A 42 -28.37 -4.16 4.47
N ASN A 43 -28.17 -4.65 5.70
CA ASN A 43 -27.48 -5.91 6.00
C ASN A 43 -26.07 -6.00 5.38
N SER A 44 -25.34 -4.88 5.35
CA SER A 44 -24.07 -4.75 4.65
C SER A 44 -22.90 -4.64 5.63
N ASN A 45 -22.15 -5.73 5.80
CA ASN A 45 -21.06 -5.81 6.78
C ASN A 45 -19.94 -4.80 6.47
N TRP A 46 -19.54 -4.70 5.20
CA TRP A 46 -18.44 -3.84 4.81
C TRP A 46 -18.81 -2.34 4.84
N GLU A 47 -20.05 -1.97 4.50
CA GLU A 47 -20.52 -0.57 4.60
C GLU A 47 -20.56 -0.14 6.06
N CYS A 48 -21.00 -1.02 6.98
CA CYS A 48 -20.90 -0.79 8.42
C CYS A 48 -19.44 -0.59 8.85
N SER A 49 -18.54 -1.46 8.41
CA SER A 49 -17.13 -1.40 8.79
C SER A 49 -16.40 -0.15 8.30
N PHE A 50 -16.63 0.29 7.07
CA PHE A 50 -16.08 1.55 6.59
C PHE A 50 -16.75 2.78 7.22
N SER A 51 -18.04 2.70 7.57
CA SER A 51 -18.69 3.74 8.37
C SER A 51 -18.02 3.86 9.75
N ILE A 52 -17.64 2.73 10.37
CA ILE A 52 -16.86 2.73 11.61
C ILE A 52 -15.51 3.43 11.41
N PHE A 53 -14.73 3.09 10.38
CA PHE A 53 -13.46 3.78 10.11
C PHE A 53 -13.63 5.29 10.00
N TYR A 54 -14.66 5.71 9.28
CA TYR A 54 -14.98 7.10 9.08
C TYR A 54 -15.31 7.81 10.40
N LEU A 55 -16.27 7.26 11.16
CA LEU A 55 -16.75 7.84 12.42
C LEU A 55 -15.64 7.90 13.48
N LEU A 56 -14.86 6.83 13.62
CA LEU A 56 -13.68 6.81 14.49
C LEU A 56 -12.64 7.84 14.02
N GLY A 57 -12.56 8.08 12.71
CA GLY A 57 -11.66 9.04 12.11
C GLY A 57 -11.94 10.50 12.48
N ILE A 58 -13.21 10.86 12.72
CA ILE A 58 -13.61 12.21 13.13
C ILE A 58 -13.88 12.34 14.63
N TYR A 59 -13.98 11.22 15.34
CA TYR A 59 -14.41 11.12 16.73
C TYR A 59 -13.72 12.12 17.68
N ASP A 60 -12.39 12.24 17.59
CA ASP A 60 -11.61 13.09 18.49
C ASP A 60 -11.83 14.59 18.23
N LYS A 61 -12.47 14.97 17.11
CA LYS A 61 -12.81 16.36 16.78
C LYS A 61 -14.20 16.79 17.25
N LEU A 62 -15.01 15.85 17.76
CA LEU A 62 -16.39 16.09 18.19
C LEU A 62 -16.47 16.43 19.70
N GLU A 63 -15.53 17.22 20.22
CA GLU A 63 -15.49 17.56 21.65
C GLU A 63 -16.81 18.22 22.12
N ASN A 64 -17.42 17.64 23.17
CA ASN A 64 -18.71 18.07 23.74
C ASN A 64 -19.91 18.00 22.78
N ASP A 65 -19.80 17.26 21.68
CA ASP A 65 -20.87 17.06 20.71
C ASP A 65 -21.80 15.89 21.10
N SER A 66 -23.11 16.03 20.91
CA SER A 66 -24.06 14.92 21.07
C SER A 66 -23.76 13.76 20.11
N MET A 67 -23.23 14.07 18.93
CA MET A 67 -22.79 13.08 17.94
C MET A 67 -21.76 12.12 18.51
N LYS A 68 -20.85 12.62 19.37
CA LYS A 68 -19.81 11.80 19.97
C LYS A 68 -20.40 10.66 20.80
N LYS A 69 -21.43 10.96 21.60
CA LYS A 69 -22.14 9.96 22.41
C LYS A 69 -22.87 8.92 21.56
N GLU A 70 -23.45 9.35 20.43
CA GLU A 70 -24.07 8.42 19.50
C GLU A 70 -23.04 7.50 18.84
N ILE A 71 -21.83 7.99 18.54
CA ILE A 71 -20.73 7.14 18.05
C ILE A 71 -20.30 6.14 19.15
N GLU A 72 -20.10 6.59 20.39
CA GLU A 72 -19.73 5.74 21.54
C GLU A 72 -20.75 4.61 21.75
N ARG A 73 -22.03 4.87 21.50
CA ARG A 73 -23.11 3.89 21.64
C ARG A 73 -23.24 2.97 20.42
N LYS A 74 -23.40 3.54 19.22
CA LYS A 74 -23.77 2.79 18.00
C LYS A 74 -22.62 1.99 17.41
N VAL A 75 -21.37 2.44 17.53
CA VAL A 75 -20.22 1.71 16.97
C VAL A 75 -20.04 0.35 17.67
N PRO A 76 -19.98 0.25 19.01
CA PRO A 76 -19.92 -1.05 19.70
C PRO A 76 -21.13 -1.94 19.43
N GLN A 77 -22.35 -1.38 19.40
CA GLN A 77 -23.56 -2.13 19.06
C GLN A 77 -23.48 -2.71 17.64
N THR A 78 -23.02 -1.92 16.67
CA THR A 78 -22.85 -2.36 15.27
C THR A 78 -21.76 -3.42 15.16
N VAL A 79 -20.63 -3.28 15.86
CA VAL A 79 -19.59 -4.33 15.93
C VAL A 79 -20.16 -5.62 16.51
N SER A 80 -20.95 -5.52 17.58
CA SER A 80 -21.63 -6.67 18.20
C SER A 80 -22.56 -7.38 17.21
N TRP A 81 -23.25 -6.62 16.37
CA TRP A 81 -24.07 -7.16 15.29
C TRP A 81 -23.21 -7.84 14.21
N ILE A 82 -22.15 -7.19 13.70
CA ILE A 82 -21.25 -7.73 12.67
C ILE A 82 -20.66 -9.08 13.11
N ILE A 83 -20.15 -9.19 14.35
CA ILE A 83 -19.52 -10.43 14.83
C ILE A 83 -20.52 -11.59 14.99
N ASN A 84 -21.83 -11.30 15.05
CA ASN A 84 -22.89 -12.30 15.07
C ASN A 84 -23.30 -12.73 13.66
N GLN A 85 -22.90 -12.00 12.62
CA GLN A 85 -23.10 -12.36 11.21
C GLN A 85 -21.97 -13.23 10.64
N ALA A 86 -20.91 -13.50 11.42
CA ALA A 86 -19.79 -14.29 10.95
C ALA A 86 -20.25 -15.71 10.58
N ASN A 87 -19.95 -16.13 9.35
CA ASN A 87 -20.19 -17.49 8.90
C ASN A 87 -18.98 -18.35 9.28
N GLU A 88 -19.19 -19.30 10.19
CA GLU A 88 -18.16 -20.29 10.51
C GLU A 88 -18.25 -21.48 9.57
N VAL A 89 -17.12 -21.85 8.98
CA VAL A 89 -17.00 -22.96 8.02
C VAL A 89 -15.84 -23.87 8.42
N GLU A 90 -15.94 -25.15 8.08
CA GLU A 90 -14.83 -26.10 8.20
C GLU A 90 -14.28 -26.38 6.80
N GLU A 91 -13.09 -25.87 6.51
CA GLU A 91 -12.38 -26.06 5.25
C GLU A 91 -10.96 -26.56 5.55
N ASP A 92 -10.46 -27.51 4.76
CA ASP A 92 -9.13 -28.13 4.96
C ASP A 92 -8.90 -28.69 6.39
N GLY A 93 -9.96 -29.19 7.04
CA GLY A 93 -9.90 -29.69 8.43
C GLY A 93 -9.69 -28.60 9.48
N HIS A 94 -9.92 -27.34 9.13
CA HIS A 94 -9.77 -26.20 10.02
C HIS A 94 -11.06 -25.40 10.14
N ASN A 95 -11.39 -25.03 11.38
CA ASN A 95 -12.47 -24.08 11.66
C ASN A 95 -12.03 -22.67 11.25
N MET A 96 -12.77 -22.09 10.33
CA MET A 96 -12.54 -20.80 9.69
C MET A 96 -13.79 -19.92 9.81
N ALA A 97 -13.65 -18.63 9.58
CA ALA A 97 -14.77 -17.70 9.61
C ALA A 97 -14.64 -16.66 8.50
N HIS A 98 -15.76 -16.17 7.99
CA HIS A 98 -15.78 -15.10 7.01
C HIS A 98 -17.09 -14.32 7.05
N TRP A 99 -17.10 -13.15 6.41
CA TRP A 99 -18.30 -12.39 6.13
C TRP A 99 -18.60 -12.47 4.63
N ASP A 100 -19.83 -12.88 4.31
CA ASP A 100 -20.39 -12.95 2.95
C ASP A 100 -19.63 -13.83 1.93
N GLY A 101 -18.62 -14.57 2.37
CA GLY A 101 -17.74 -15.37 1.51
C GLY A 101 -16.76 -14.52 0.70
N VAL A 102 -16.63 -13.24 1.06
CA VAL A 102 -15.84 -12.24 0.33
C VAL A 102 -14.61 -11.86 1.14
N THR A 103 -13.45 -11.95 0.50
CA THR A 103 -12.14 -11.62 1.09
C THR A 103 -12.00 -10.14 1.38
N TRP A 104 -12.48 -9.28 0.48
CA TRP A 104 -12.49 -7.84 0.68
C TRP A 104 -13.29 -7.45 1.94
N ASP A 105 -14.55 -7.89 2.05
CA ASP A 105 -15.43 -7.63 3.20
C ASP A 105 -14.81 -8.13 4.51
N THR A 106 -14.36 -9.39 4.52
CA THR A 106 -13.73 -10.02 5.69
C THR A 106 -12.51 -9.23 6.16
N SER A 107 -11.67 -8.75 5.23
CA SER A 107 -10.47 -7.96 5.54
C SER A 107 -10.82 -6.60 6.17
N VAL A 108 -11.86 -5.95 5.67
CA VAL A 108 -12.35 -4.65 6.17
C VAL A 108 -13.01 -4.83 7.55
N VAL A 109 -13.81 -5.88 7.73
CA VAL A 109 -14.45 -6.21 9.02
C VAL A 109 -13.41 -6.40 10.12
N ILE A 110 -12.39 -7.25 9.89
CA ILE A 110 -11.32 -7.51 10.88
C ILE A 110 -10.72 -6.21 11.40
N ARG A 111 -10.28 -5.32 10.50
CA ARG A 111 -9.69 -4.03 10.86
C ARG A 111 -10.67 -3.14 11.63
N SER A 112 -11.90 -2.99 11.14
CA SER A 112 -12.90 -2.12 11.79
C SER A 112 -13.27 -2.59 13.20
N THR A 113 -13.37 -3.90 13.41
CA THR A 113 -13.65 -4.49 14.71
C THR A 113 -12.49 -4.28 15.68
N LEU A 114 -11.24 -4.46 15.24
CA LEU A 114 -10.06 -4.19 16.06
C LEU A 114 -9.96 -2.71 16.43
N MET A 115 -10.12 -1.81 15.46
CA MET A 115 -10.11 -0.36 15.72
C MET A 115 -11.19 0.06 16.73
N ALA A 116 -12.40 -0.48 16.62
CA ALA A 116 -13.47 -0.20 17.57
C ALA A 116 -13.19 -0.78 18.96
N LEU A 117 -12.64 -1.99 19.04
CA LEU A 117 -12.24 -2.64 20.29
C LEU A 117 -11.16 -1.83 21.03
N GLU A 118 -10.20 -1.27 20.30
CA GLU A 118 -9.15 -0.41 20.85
C GLU A 118 -9.69 0.95 21.29
N LYS A 119 -10.63 1.53 20.52
CA LYS A 119 -11.19 2.85 20.82
C LYS A 119 -12.17 2.82 22.00
N PHE A 120 -12.98 1.76 22.10
CA PHE A 120 -14.05 1.62 23.09
C PHE A 120 -13.90 0.33 23.89
N PRO A 121 -12.78 0.09 24.59
CA PRO A 121 -12.51 -1.18 25.24
C PRO A 121 -13.53 -1.50 26.34
N ASP A 122 -14.09 -0.50 27.01
CA ASP A 122 -15.01 -0.70 28.14
C ASP A 122 -16.42 -1.11 27.70
N GLU A 123 -16.77 -0.85 26.43
CA GLU A 123 -18.06 -1.22 25.84
C GLU A 123 -18.14 -2.71 25.46
N PHE A 124 -17.01 -3.43 25.50
CA PHE A 124 -16.95 -4.86 25.20
C PHE A 124 -16.64 -5.68 26.46
N PRO A 125 -17.59 -6.48 26.97
CA PRO A 125 -17.32 -7.42 28.05
C PRO A 125 -16.27 -8.48 27.66
N LYS A 126 -15.57 -9.07 28.64
CA LYS A 126 -14.46 -10.00 28.39
C LYS A 126 -14.81 -11.16 27.46
N ASN A 127 -15.96 -11.80 27.65
CA ASN A 127 -16.44 -12.88 26.80
C ASN A 127 -16.62 -12.44 25.33
N GLN A 128 -17.03 -11.19 25.11
CA GLN A 128 -17.18 -10.63 23.78
C GLN A 128 -15.81 -10.31 23.15
N LYS A 129 -14.85 -9.79 23.93
CA LYS A 129 -13.47 -9.59 23.48
C LYS A 129 -12.82 -10.91 23.05
N ASP A 130 -13.02 -11.97 23.85
CA ASP A 130 -12.52 -13.31 23.54
C ASP A 130 -13.17 -13.88 22.27
N LYS A 131 -14.49 -13.67 22.09
CA LYS A 131 -15.21 -14.04 20.87
C LYS A 131 -14.66 -13.30 19.64
N ILE A 132 -14.46 -11.99 19.73
CA ILE A 132 -13.90 -11.15 18.68
C ILE A 132 -12.53 -11.68 18.26
N ASN A 133 -11.62 -11.87 19.22
CA ASN A 133 -10.27 -12.35 18.94
C ASN A 133 -10.28 -13.74 18.29
N ASN A 134 -11.14 -14.65 18.75
CA ASN A 134 -11.28 -15.97 18.16
C ASN A 134 -11.80 -15.91 16.71
N LEU A 135 -12.83 -15.09 16.45
CA LEU A 135 -13.36 -14.91 15.09
C LEU A 135 -12.32 -14.29 14.16
N ILE A 136 -11.53 -13.32 14.63
CA ILE A 136 -10.44 -12.73 13.85
C ILE A 136 -9.39 -13.79 13.51
N LYS A 137 -8.96 -14.64 14.46
CA LYS A 137 -8.03 -15.74 14.17
C LYS A 137 -8.58 -16.69 13.10
N LYS A 138 -9.83 -17.12 13.25
CA LYS A 138 -10.51 -17.97 12.26
C LYS A 138 -10.61 -17.30 10.89
N SER A 139 -10.80 -15.98 10.85
CA SER A 139 -10.94 -15.22 9.61
C SER A 139 -9.60 -14.98 8.91
N LEU A 140 -8.54 -14.70 9.66
CA LEU A 140 -7.18 -14.64 9.12
C LEU A 140 -6.75 -15.98 8.55
N LYS A 141 -7.14 -17.08 9.19
CA LYS A 141 -6.92 -18.43 8.69
C LYS A 141 -7.63 -18.64 7.35
N TRP A 142 -8.88 -18.20 7.26
CA TRP A 142 -9.64 -18.24 6.03
C TRP A 142 -8.97 -17.42 4.92
N LEU A 143 -8.59 -16.16 5.19
CA LEU A 143 -7.89 -15.32 4.20
C LEU A 143 -6.58 -15.95 3.72
N ALA A 144 -5.78 -16.54 4.62
CA ALA A 144 -4.55 -17.23 4.29
C ALA A 144 -4.80 -18.47 3.41
N TYR A 145 -5.79 -19.28 3.77
CA TYR A 145 -6.23 -20.42 2.97
C TYR A 145 -6.68 -19.99 1.57
N ARG A 146 -7.56 -18.98 1.48
CA ARG A 146 -8.05 -18.46 0.19
C ARG A 146 -6.93 -17.94 -0.69
N PHE A 147 -5.95 -17.25 -0.13
CA PHE A 147 -4.77 -16.81 -0.86
C PHE A 147 -3.92 -17.99 -1.35
N SER A 148 -3.72 -19.03 -0.54
CA SER A 148 -2.93 -20.22 -0.93
C SER A 148 -3.51 -21.00 -2.11
N LEU A 149 -4.83 -20.88 -2.32
CA LEU A 149 -5.56 -21.48 -3.42
C LEU A 149 -5.74 -20.55 -4.62
N TRP A 150 -5.36 -19.28 -4.48
CA TRP A 150 -5.69 -18.24 -5.44
C TRP A 150 -5.19 -18.52 -6.85
N GLU A 151 -3.89 -18.85 -6.99
CA GLU A 151 -3.29 -19.14 -8.29
C GLU A 151 -3.75 -20.50 -8.85
N LYS A 152 -4.35 -21.36 -8.01
CA LYS A 152 -4.75 -22.74 -8.34
C LYS A 152 -6.21 -22.86 -8.76
N VAL A 153 -7.09 -22.02 -8.21
CA VAL A 153 -8.54 -22.10 -8.41
C VAL A 153 -8.99 -20.94 -9.29
N VAL A 154 -9.06 -21.17 -10.60
CA VAL A 154 -9.62 -20.22 -11.57
C VAL A 154 -11.14 -20.29 -11.51
N THR A 155 -11.76 -19.37 -10.76
CA THR A 155 -13.03 -18.71 -11.10
C THR A 155 -13.33 -17.65 -10.04
N TYR A 156 -13.70 -16.44 -10.51
CA TYR A 156 -14.26 -15.29 -9.78
C TYR A 156 -14.98 -15.66 -8.46
N PRO A 157 -14.90 -14.85 -7.38
CA PRO A 157 -14.97 -13.38 -7.47
C PRO A 157 -13.67 -12.61 -7.25
N TYR A 158 -12.54 -13.29 -7.12
CA TYR A 158 -11.41 -12.63 -6.51
C TYR A 158 -10.51 -11.83 -7.46
N GLY A 159 -10.39 -10.51 -7.23
CA GLY A 159 -9.58 -9.59 -8.04
C GLY A 159 -8.37 -9.00 -7.31
N PRO A 160 -7.51 -8.20 -8.00
CA PRO A 160 -6.39 -7.49 -7.36
C PRO A 160 -6.79 -6.66 -6.12
N ALA A 161 -8.00 -6.10 -6.12
CA ALA A 161 -8.53 -5.33 -4.98
C ALA A 161 -8.73 -6.18 -3.70
N ASP A 162 -9.13 -7.44 -3.84
CA ASP A 162 -9.26 -8.35 -2.70
C ASP A 162 -7.90 -8.59 -2.05
N ILE A 163 -6.90 -8.97 -2.85
CA ILE A 163 -5.52 -9.17 -2.36
C ILE A 163 -4.96 -7.89 -1.74
N ALA A 164 -5.28 -6.74 -2.31
CA ALA A 164 -4.90 -5.46 -1.75
C ALA A 164 -5.48 -5.25 -0.34
N GLN A 165 -6.75 -5.59 -0.09
CA GLN A 165 -7.30 -5.47 1.27
C GLN A 165 -6.68 -6.47 2.24
N ILE A 166 -6.45 -7.71 1.82
CA ILE A 166 -5.78 -8.71 2.68
C ILE A 166 -4.39 -8.19 3.07
N LEU A 167 -3.65 -7.61 2.12
CA LEU A 167 -2.33 -7.04 2.39
C LEU A 167 -2.39 -5.83 3.34
N ILE A 168 -3.34 -4.90 3.16
CA ILE A 168 -3.50 -3.76 4.09
C ILE A 168 -3.82 -4.27 5.50
N THR A 169 -4.78 -5.19 5.63
CA THR A 169 -5.13 -5.83 6.90
C THR A 169 -3.92 -6.51 7.54
N SER A 170 -3.15 -7.26 6.76
CA SER A 170 -1.95 -7.97 7.24
C SER A 170 -0.86 -7.01 7.74
N VAL A 171 -0.63 -5.89 7.04
CA VAL A 171 0.32 -4.85 7.46
C VAL A 171 -0.10 -4.24 8.80
N GLU A 172 -1.37 -3.90 8.96
CA GLU A 172 -1.92 -3.29 10.18
C GLU A 172 -1.83 -4.25 11.38
N LEU A 173 -2.25 -5.51 11.19
CA LEU A 173 -2.14 -6.56 12.21
C LEU A 173 -0.68 -6.89 12.54
N TYR A 174 0.23 -6.89 11.58
CA TYR A 174 1.65 -7.09 11.85
C TYR A 174 2.23 -5.98 12.74
N GLN A 175 1.79 -4.74 12.56
CA GLN A 175 2.27 -3.60 13.35
C GLN A 175 1.68 -3.57 14.76
N ASN A 176 0.39 -3.87 14.90
CA ASN A 176 -0.35 -3.60 16.15
C ASN A 176 -0.74 -4.86 16.93
N HIS A 177 -0.81 -6.02 16.26
CA HIS A 177 -1.39 -7.26 16.79
C HIS A 177 -0.66 -8.53 16.30
N LEU A 178 0.68 -8.52 16.35
CA LEU A 178 1.50 -9.58 15.76
C LEU A 178 1.15 -10.99 16.24
N ASP A 179 0.86 -11.16 17.53
CA ASP A 179 0.52 -12.47 18.10
C ASP A 179 -0.80 -12.99 17.50
N LEU A 180 -1.82 -12.14 17.46
CA LEU A 180 -3.11 -12.46 16.85
C LEU A 180 -2.95 -12.81 15.38
N PHE A 181 -2.12 -12.05 14.65
CA PHE A 181 -1.84 -12.28 13.25
C PHE A 181 -1.16 -13.62 13.01
N SER A 182 -0.07 -13.87 13.76
CA SER A 182 0.76 -15.08 13.65
C SER A 182 -0.04 -16.35 13.95
N GLU A 183 -0.87 -16.32 14.99
CA GLU A 183 -1.76 -17.43 15.32
C GLU A 183 -2.87 -17.62 14.28
N GLY A 184 -3.39 -16.52 13.72
CA GLY A 184 -4.48 -16.54 12.75
C GLY A 184 -4.10 -17.19 11.43
N ILE A 185 -2.92 -16.92 10.89
CA ILE A 185 -2.50 -17.42 9.56
C ILE A 185 -1.81 -18.79 9.59
N ASN A 186 -1.47 -19.31 10.78
CA ASN A 186 -0.91 -20.64 10.97
C ASN A 186 -1.95 -21.73 10.63
N PRO A 187 -1.60 -22.80 9.87
CA PRO A 187 -0.25 -23.24 9.46
C PRO A 187 0.20 -22.79 8.08
N TYR A 188 -0.54 -21.94 7.39
CA TYR A 188 -0.30 -21.67 5.98
C TYR A 188 0.96 -20.86 5.72
N TYR A 189 1.23 -19.87 6.56
CA TYR A 189 2.31 -18.92 6.33
C TYR A 189 2.94 -18.41 7.63
N SER A 190 4.18 -17.93 7.53
CA SER A 190 4.68 -16.96 8.50
C SER A 190 4.18 -15.53 8.18
N PRO A 191 4.06 -14.62 9.18
CA PRO A 191 3.54 -13.27 8.95
C PRO A 191 4.25 -12.48 7.84
N LYS A 192 5.58 -12.57 7.80
CA LYS A 192 6.40 -11.85 6.83
C LYS A 192 6.23 -12.42 5.42
N GLU A 193 6.31 -13.73 5.30
CA GLU A 193 6.14 -14.46 4.05
C GLU A 193 4.77 -14.19 3.43
N PHE A 194 3.70 -14.23 4.23
CA PHE A 194 2.34 -13.98 3.76
C PHE A 194 2.21 -12.59 3.10
N MET A 195 2.72 -11.55 3.76
CA MET A 195 2.72 -10.19 3.20
C MET A 195 3.62 -10.06 1.96
N GLN A 196 4.78 -10.71 1.97
CA GLN A 196 5.72 -10.69 0.85
C GLN A 196 5.12 -11.33 -0.40
N GLU A 197 4.47 -12.50 -0.28
CA GLU A 197 3.85 -13.17 -1.40
C GLU A 197 2.72 -12.34 -2.02
N MET A 198 1.87 -11.72 -1.20
CA MET A 198 0.82 -10.81 -1.69
C MET A 198 1.41 -9.60 -2.42
N ALA A 199 2.43 -8.94 -1.86
CA ALA A 199 3.09 -7.81 -2.50
C ALA A 199 3.75 -8.22 -3.83
N GLN A 200 4.41 -9.38 -3.88
CA GLN A 200 4.98 -9.92 -5.11
C GLN A 200 3.91 -10.24 -6.14
N TYR A 201 2.80 -10.87 -5.72
CA TYR A 201 1.67 -11.18 -6.58
C TYR A 201 1.12 -9.91 -7.24
N LEU A 202 0.82 -8.88 -6.46
CA LEU A 202 0.27 -7.61 -6.96
C LEU A 202 1.24 -6.88 -7.91
N ASN A 203 2.54 -6.90 -7.62
CA ASN A 203 3.56 -6.33 -8.49
C ASN A 203 3.66 -7.08 -9.85
N ARG A 204 3.50 -8.41 -9.85
CA ARG A 204 3.53 -9.24 -11.07
C ARG A 204 2.28 -9.09 -11.93
N HIS A 205 1.12 -8.87 -11.31
CA HIS A 205 -0.18 -8.83 -11.99
C HIS A 205 -0.65 -7.41 -12.37
N CYS A 206 0.30 -6.47 -12.51
CA CYS A 206 0.03 -5.17 -13.12
C CYS A 206 0.12 -5.25 -14.66
N LYS A 207 -0.64 -4.41 -15.35
CA LYS A 207 -0.48 -4.20 -16.79
C LYS A 207 0.29 -2.91 -17.03
N GLU A 208 1.42 -3.00 -17.73
CA GLU A 208 2.14 -1.82 -18.21
C GLU A 208 1.45 -1.24 -19.45
N ILE A 209 1.09 0.03 -19.40
CA ILE A 209 0.53 0.78 -20.53
C ILE A 209 1.38 1.99 -20.87
N LYS A 210 1.34 2.38 -22.13
CA LYS A 210 1.91 3.66 -22.57
C LYS A 210 0.81 4.71 -22.48
N VAL A 211 1.06 5.76 -21.70
CA VAL A 211 0.18 6.93 -21.65
C VAL A 211 0.89 8.07 -22.33
N GLN A 212 0.17 8.87 -23.11
CA GLN A 212 0.70 10.04 -23.82
C GLN A 212 0.21 11.31 -23.11
N PRO A 213 0.90 11.78 -22.06
CA PRO A 213 0.82 13.18 -21.70
C PRO A 213 1.37 14.00 -22.88
N GLU A 214 0.65 15.07 -23.25
CA GLU A 214 0.88 15.98 -24.38
C GLU A 214 2.27 15.89 -25.05
N GLY A 215 2.41 14.97 -26.04
CA GLY A 215 3.57 14.89 -26.92
C GLY A 215 4.58 13.75 -26.66
N GLU A 216 4.59 13.09 -25.48
CA GLU A 216 5.58 12.03 -25.21
C GLU A 216 5.02 10.84 -24.41
N SER A 217 5.28 9.61 -24.85
CA SER A 217 4.77 8.41 -24.15
C SER A 217 5.55 8.09 -22.86
N VAL A 218 4.88 7.93 -21.73
CA VAL A 218 5.42 7.42 -20.46
C VAL A 218 4.83 6.03 -20.16
N LYS A 219 5.60 5.17 -19.47
CA LYS A 219 5.07 3.90 -18.95
C LYS A 219 4.29 4.14 -17.66
N ALA A 220 3.07 3.63 -17.60
CA ALA A 220 2.22 3.65 -16.42
C ALA A 220 1.72 2.23 -16.10
N THR A 221 1.22 2.00 -14.89
CA THR A 221 0.70 0.70 -14.43
C THR A 221 -0.77 0.82 -14.07
N PHE A 222 -1.55 -0.18 -14.46
CA PHE A 222 -2.96 -0.29 -14.12
C PHE A 222 -3.33 -1.74 -13.78
N TRP A 223 -4.31 -1.91 -12.90
CA TRP A 223 -4.77 -3.22 -12.40
C TRP A 223 -6.24 -3.46 -12.77
N GLY A 224 -6.59 -3.25 -14.04
CA GLY A 224 -7.95 -3.47 -14.55
C GLY A 224 -8.72 -2.18 -14.73
N ASP A 225 -8.99 -1.48 -13.64
CA ASP A 225 -9.75 -0.21 -13.62
C ASP A 225 -9.16 0.77 -12.58
N PRO A 226 -9.63 2.04 -12.52
CA PRO A 226 -9.14 3.01 -11.55
C PRO A 226 -9.36 2.60 -10.10
N PHE A 227 -10.53 2.02 -9.75
CA PHE A 227 -10.82 1.54 -8.39
C PHE A 227 -9.83 0.47 -7.94
N GLN A 228 -9.62 -0.59 -8.72
CA GLN A 228 -8.67 -1.66 -8.42
C GLN A 228 -7.25 -1.13 -8.35
N SER A 229 -6.87 -0.23 -9.27
CA SER A 229 -5.54 0.38 -9.26
C SER A 229 -5.31 1.21 -7.99
N ALA A 230 -6.33 1.94 -7.53
CA ALA A 230 -6.29 2.72 -6.30
C ALA A 230 -6.10 1.82 -5.06
N GLU A 231 -6.86 0.71 -4.97
CA GLU A 231 -6.72 -0.25 -3.88
C GLU A 231 -5.31 -0.87 -3.82
N VAL A 232 -4.82 -1.35 -4.97
CA VAL A 232 -3.51 -1.99 -5.06
C VAL A 232 -2.38 -1.00 -4.77
N ALA A 233 -2.47 0.23 -5.28
CA ALA A 233 -1.45 1.23 -4.99
C ALA A 233 -1.39 1.57 -3.50
N CYS A 234 -2.55 1.68 -2.83
CA CYS A 234 -2.61 1.84 -1.39
C CYS A 234 -1.96 0.68 -0.64
N SER A 235 -2.29 -0.56 -0.98
CA SER A 235 -1.73 -1.73 -0.29
C SER A 235 -0.22 -1.85 -0.47
N LEU A 236 0.29 -1.58 -1.68
CA LEU A 236 1.72 -1.55 -1.95
C LEU A 236 2.42 -0.42 -1.20
N ALA A 237 1.77 0.74 -1.04
CA ALA A 237 2.31 1.86 -0.28
C ALA A 237 2.37 1.58 1.23
N GLU A 238 1.35 0.91 1.80
CA GLU A 238 1.36 0.44 3.19
C GLU A 238 2.51 -0.55 3.43
N TYR A 239 2.63 -1.58 2.58
CA TYR A 239 3.71 -2.56 2.68
C TYR A 239 5.09 -1.93 2.51
N PHE A 240 5.27 -1.07 1.50
CA PHE A 240 6.51 -0.32 1.27
C PHE A 240 6.91 0.50 2.51
N SER A 241 5.98 1.27 3.07
CA SER A 241 6.23 2.15 4.21
C SER A 241 6.62 1.36 5.48
N LEU A 242 6.02 0.18 5.68
CA LEU A 242 6.38 -0.73 6.77
C LEU A 242 7.81 -1.29 6.57
N ARG A 243 8.09 -1.84 5.38
CA ARG A 243 9.30 -2.64 5.17
C ARG A 243 10.54 -1.81 4.85
N GLU A 244 10.43 -0.64 4.20
CA GLU A 244 11.60 0.20 3.88
C GLU A 244 12.39 0.61 5.14
N LYS A 245 11.71 0.72 6.28
CA LYS A 245 12.30 1.11 7.57
C LYS A 245 12.80 -0.07 8.41
N ASP A 246 12.54 -1.32 8.01
CA ASP A 246 12.92 -2.50 8.79
C ASP A 246 14.39 -2.87 8.53
N ALA A 247 15.20 -2.86 9.59
CA ALA A 247 16.61 -3.23 9.54
C ALA A 247 16.83 -4.72 9.18
N GLY A 248 15.82 -5.57 9.36
CA GLY A 248 15.87 -7.00 9.06
C GLY A 248 15.55 -7.37 7.61
N VAL A 249 15.49 -6.41 6.69
CA VAL A 249 15.19 -6.67 5.27
C VAL A 249 16.38 -7.29 4.55
N VAL A 250 16.15 -8.49 3.99
CA VAL A 250 17.12 -9.23 3.17
C VAL A 250 17.09 -8.78 1.71
N ASP A 251 18.14 -9.08 0.94
CA ASP A 251 18.30 -8.58 -0.45
C ASP A 251 17.17 -9.01 -1.40
N SER A 252 16.62 -10.21 -1.24
CA SER A 252 15.46 -10.67 -2.03
C SER A 252 14.23 -9.79 -1.80
N GLU A 253 14.02 -9.33 -0.57
CA GLU A 253 12.92 -8.44 -0.21
C GLU A 253 13.16 -7.00 -0.65
N LYS A 254 14.41 -6.52 -0.67
CA LYS A 254 14.75 -5.19 -1.24
C LYS A 254 14.27 -5.05 -2.68
N SER A 255 14.32 -6.12 -3.46
CA SER A 255 13.79 -6.14 -4.83
C SER A 255 12.27 -5.91 -4.88
N ILE A 256 11.53 -6.55 -3.97
CA ILE A 256 10.07 -6.39 -3.85
C ILE A 256 9.73 -4.95 -3.48
N ILE A 257 10.39 -4.40 -2.44
CA ILE A 257 10.19 -3.03 -1.97
C ILE A 257 10.47 -2.03 -3.10
N LYS A 258 11.55 -2.25 -3.86
CA LYS A 258 11.86 -1.44 -5.04
C LYS A 258 10.76 -1.51 -6.10
N ASN A 259 10.25 -2.69 -6.40
CA ASN A 259 9.15 -2.85 -7.37
C ASN A 259 7.87 -2.17 -6.89
N CYS A 260 7.52 -2.26 -5.60
CA CYS A 260 6.41 -1.51 -5.03
C CYS A 260 6.58 -0.01 -5.31
N LYS A 261 7.76 0.54 -5.02
CA LYS A 261 8.09 1.96 -5.23
C LYS A 261 7.92 2.37 -6.70
N GLU A 262 8.46 1.58 -7.62
CA GLU A 262 8.36 1.83 -9.06
C GLU A 262 6.91 1.73 -9.58
N ASN A 263 6.14 0.74 -9.14
CA ASN A 263 4.75 0.55 -9.54
C ASN A 263 3.82 1.62 -8.96
N ILE A 264 4.09 2.10 -7.75
CA ILE A 264 3.42 3.27 -7.17
C ILE A 264 3.69 4.51 -8.03
N ASP A 265 4.94 4.74 -8.44
CA ASP A 265 5.27 5.91 -9.27
C ASP A 265 4.58 5.86 -10.63
N ARG A 266 4.55 4.68 -11.25
CA ARG A 266 3.85 4.44 -12.51
C ARG A 266 2.33 4.53 -12.38
N PHE A 267 1.78 4.17 -11.23
CA PHE A 267 0.38 4.42 -10.90
C PHE A 267 0.11 5.92 -10.82
N LEU A 268 0.92 6.71 -10.11
CA LEU A 268 0.77 8.17 -10.05
C LEU A 268 0.77 8.78 -11.46
N VAL A 269 1.65 8.33 -12.35
CA VAL A 269 1.60 8.76 -13.77
C VAL A 269 0.27 8.38 -14.44
N TYR A 270 -0.25 7.18 -14.20
CA TYR A 270 -1.53 6.74 -14.76
C TYR A 270 -2.68 7.66 -14.33
N ILE A 271 -2.90 7.87 -13.04
CA ILE A 271 -4.02 8.72 -12.59
C ILE A 271 -3.82 10.19 -12.94
N GLU A 272 -2.62 10.74 -12.83
CA GLU A 272 -2.37 12.15 -13.16
C GLU A 272 -2.65 12.44 -14.65
N SER A 273 -2.47 11.45 -15.53
CA SER A 273 -2.74 11.56 -16.97
C SER A 273 -4.16 11.16 -17.41
N LYS A 274 -4.98 10.63 -16.50
CA LYS A 274 -6.33 10.12 -16.80
C LYS A 274 -7.46 10.91 -16.14
N GLN A 275 -7.15 11.92 -15.34
CA GLN A 275 -8.19 12.76 -14.75
C GLN A 275 -8.86 13.61 -15.84
N GLU A 276 -10.17 13.47 -15.99
CA GLU A 276 -10.97 14.31 -16.87
C GLU A 276 -11.96 15.09 -16.00
N GLU A 277 -11.94 16.42 -16.03
CA GLU A 277 -12.91 17.26 -15.29
C GLU A 277 -13.06 16.93 -13.78
N GLY A 278 -12.01 16.42 -13.15
CA GLY A 278 -12.02 16.04 -11.72
C GLY A 278 -12.42 14.59 -11.42
N ARG A 279 -12.68 13.76 -12.45
CA ARG A 279 -13.05 12.35 -12.32
C ARG A 279 -12.06 11.41 -13.00
N TRP A 280 -12.05 10.15 -12.57
CA TRP A 280 -11.24 9.07 -13.17
C TRP A 280 -12.07 7.92 -13.74
N GLY A 281 -13.40 8.02 -13.67
CA GLY A 281 -14.32 6.97 -14.10
C GLY A 281 -15.70 7.20 -13.51
N THR A 282 -16.26 6.15 -12.91
CA THR A 282 -17.51 6.22 -12.12
C THR A 282 -17.33 7.02 -10.83
N HIS A 283 -18.42 7.18 -10.06
CA HIS A 283 -18.38 7.81 -8.74
C HIS A 283 -17.45 7.04 -7.80
N SER A 284 -17.60 5.71 -7.68
CA SER A 284 -16.74 4.88 -6.84
C SER A 284 -15.27 4.92 -7.28
N ASP A 285 -15.01 4.91 -8.59
CA ASP A 285 -13.65 5.07 -9.12
C ASP A 285 -13.03 6.39 -8.63
N THR A 286 -13.77 7.49 -8.76
CA THR A 286 -13.27 8.83 -8.42
C THR A 286 -13.04 8.99 -6.92
N LEU A 287 -14.01 8.57 -6.09
CA LEU A 287 -13.91 8.63 -4.63
C LEU A 287 -12.75 7.79 -4.12
N ARG A 288 -12.59 6.57 -4.65
CA ARG A 288 -11.50 5.69 -4.23
C ARG A 288 -10.14 6.15 -4.75
N THR A 289 -10.09 6.69 -5.96
CA THR A 289 -8.86 7.20 -6.56
C THR A 289 -8.34 8.41 -5.81
N ILE A 290 -9.17 9.41 -5.46
CA ILE A 290 -8.68 10.57 -4.71
C ILE A 290 -8.23 10.18 -3.30
N TRP A 291 -8.96 9.27 -2.63
CA TRP A 291 -8.57 8.70 -1.35
C TRP A 291 -7.18 8.04 -1.44
N ALA A 292 -6.98 7.18 -2.44
CA ALA A 292 -5.72 6.47 -2.62
C ALA A 292 -4.58 7.41 -3.03
N TYR A 293 -4.85 8.35 -3.94
CA TYR A 293 -3.86 9.30 -4.44
C TYR A 293 -3.21 10.06 -3.27
N LEU A 294 -4.01 10.67 -2.40
CA LEU A 294 -3.52 11.42 -1.25
C LEU A 294 -2.73 10.55 -0.28
N ARG A 295 -3.24 9.36 0.05
CA ARG A 295 -2.61 8.43 0.98
C ARG A 295 -1.27 7.89 0.47
N VAL A 296 -1.21 7.57 -0.82
CA VAL A 296 0.00 7.08 -1.48
C VAL A 296 1.05 8.18 -1.57
N THR A 297 0.67 9.40 -1.97
CA THR A 297 1.60 10.54 -2.02
C THR A 297 2.12 10.90 -0.63
N GLY A 298 1.28 10.90 0.41
CA GLY A 298 1.72 11.21 1.78
C GLY A 298 2.72 10.22 2.37
N LYS A 299 2.81 9.00 1.82
CA LYS A 299 3.80 7.98 2.22
C LYS A 299 5.12 8.08 1.43
N ARG A 300 5.23 9.03 0.52
CA ARG A 300 6.39 9.20 -0.36
C ARG A 300 7.11 10.49 0.00
N GLU A 301 8.40 10.38 0.33
CA GLU A 301 9.24 11.56 0.53
C GLU A 301 9.27 12.42 -0.75
N ASN A 302 9.05 13.72 -0.59
CA ASN A 302 9.08 14.74 -1.65
C ASN A 302 8.07 14.54 -2.79
N LYS A 303 6.95 13.84 -2.55
CA LYS A 303 5.86 13.71 -3.53
C LYS A 303 4.56 14.23 -2.93
N ASP A 304 4.37 15.53 -3.00
CA ASP A 304 3.07 16.13 -2.63
C ASP A 304 2.01 15.79 -3.70
N PRO A 305 0.73 15.68 -3.33
CA PRO A 305 -0.35 15.62 -4.31
C PRO A 305 -0.35 16.86 -5.21
N GLU A 306 -0.60 16.70 -6.52
CA GLU A 306 -0.79 17.83 -7.43
C GLU A 306 -2.01 18.66 -6.99
N PRO A 307 -1.83 19.94 -6.61
CA PRO A 307 -2.90 20.73 -6.01
C PRO A 307 -4.12 20.85 -6.92
N HIS A 308 -3.89 21.01 -8.22
CA HIS A 308 -4.95 21.17 -9.21
C HIS A 308 -5.77 19.89 -9.42
N LEU A 309 -5.15 18.71 -9.38
CA LEU A 309 -5.85 17.43 -9.52
C LEU A 309 -6.70 17.15 -8.29
N ALA A 310 -6.11 17.32 -7.10
CA ALA A 310 -6.81 17.15 -5.83
C ALA A 310 -7.98 18.13 -5.74
N LEU A 311 -7.78 19.42 -6.02
CA LEU A 311 -8.85 20.42 -5.96
C LEU A 311 -9.97 20.13 -6.96
N LYS A 312 -9.67 19.75 -8.20
CA LYS A 312 -10.70 19.39 -9.19
C LYS A 312 -11.55 18.22 -8.71
N ALA A 313 -10.93 17.18 -8.16
CA ALA A 313 -11.64 16.03 -7.61
C ALA A 313 -12.48 16.42 -6.40
N ILE A 314 -11.95 17.20 -5.46
CA ILE A 314 -12.67 17.68 -4.27
C ILE A 314 -13.88 18.51 -4.68
N ARG A 315 -13.72 19.44 -5.63
CA ARG A 315 -14.83 20.25 -6.15
C ARG A 315 -15.91 19.38 -6.80
N TRP A 316 -15.51 18.34 -7.52
CA TRP A 316 -16.43 17.43 -8.15
C TRP A 316 -17.19 16.58 -7.12
N ILE A 317 -16.52 15.96 -6.14
CA ILE A 317 -17.19 15.14 -5.11
C ILE A 317 -18.01 15.99 -4.12
N CYS A 318 -17.70 17.27 -3.95
CA CYS A 318 -18.46 18.16 -3.07
C CYS A 318 -19.51 19.01 -3.81
N ASP A 319 -19.81 18.70 -5.09
CA ASP A 319 -20.86 19.39 -5.83
C ASP A 319 -22.24 19.13 -5.19
N GLU A 320 -23.05 20.17 -5.01
CA GLU A 320 -24.37 20.13 -4.37
C GLU A 320 -25.38 19.21 -5.09
N LYS A 321 -25.14 18.85 -6.36
CA LYS A 321 -25.96 17.87 -7.10
C LYS A 321 -25.63 16.43 -6.73
N GLN A 322 -24.52 16.21 -6.03
CA GLN A 322 -24.01 14.89 -5.66
C GLN A 322 -23.97 14.70 -4.15
N SER A 323 -23.45 15.70 -3.41
CA SER A 323 -23.48 15.75 -1.95
C SER A 323 -24.69 16.54 -1.49
N PHE A 324 -25.65 15.85 -0.87
CA PHE A 324 -26.89 16.48 -0.41
C PHE A 324 -26.77 17.11 0.97
N ASP A 325 -27.69 18.01 1.28
CA ASP A 325 -27.72 18.72 2.56
C ASP A 325 -27.95 17.80 3.77
N ASP A 326 -28.55 16.63 3.55
CA ASP A 326 -28.75 15.60 4.58
C ASP A 326 -27.45 14.83 4.92
N GLY A 327 -26.35 15.08 4.22
CA GLY A 327 -25.06 14.42 4.41
C GLY A 327 -24.84 13.18 3.55
N SER A 328 -25.84 12.75 2.79
CA SER A 328 -25.69 11.62 1.87
C SER A 328 -25.04 12.02 0.55
N TYR A 329 -24.40 11.05 -0.09
CA TYR A 329 -23.86 11.20 -1.44
C TYR A 329 -24.70 10.38 -2.43
N LEU A 330 -25.35 11.07 -3.35
CA LEU A 330 -26.31 10.52 -4.32
C LEU A 330 -27.43 9.68 -3.65
N HIS A 331 -27.72 9.93 -2.37
CA HIS A 331 -28.66 9.16 -1.53
C HIS A 331 -28.42 7.63 -1.57
N THR A 332 -27.15 7.19 -1.65
CA THR A 332 -26.81 5.76 -1.60
C THR A 332 -25.81 5.48 -0.49
N MET A 333 -26.01 4.38 0.25
CA MET A 333 -25.05 3.95 1.29
C MET A 333 -23.67 3.68 0.69
N PHE A 334 -23.65 2.85 -0.37
CA PHE A 334 -22.45 2.49 -1.12
C PHE A 334 -21.53 3.66 -1.43
N LEU A 335 -22.04 4.72 -2.07
CA LEU A 335 -21.21 5.86 -2.45
C LEU A 335 -20.95 6.80 -1.28
N THR A 336 -21.88 6.95 -0.33
CA THR A 336 -21.69 7.81 0.84
C THR A 336 -20.54 7.35 1.70
N VAL A 337 -20.34 6.03 1.84
CA VAL A 337 -19.21 5.46 2.58
C VAL A 337 -17.87 5.76 1.90
N PHE A 338 -17.77 5.60 0.57
CA PHE A 338 -16.53 5.97 -0.13
C PHE A 338 -16.29 7.49 -0.12
N TYR A 339 -17.35 8.28 -0.21
CA TYR A 339 -17.31 9.73 -0.12
C TYR A 339 -16.79 10.21 1.23
N SER A 340 -17.33 9.65 2.32
CA SER A 340 -16.91 10.01 3.68
C SER A 340 -15.42 9.74 3.90
N LEU A 341 -14.92 8.60 3.44
CA LEU A 341 -13.50 8.25 3.50
C LEU A 341 -12.65 9.20 2.65
N ALA A 342 -13.08 9.53 1.42
CA ALA A 342 -12.36 10.44 0.53
C ALA A 342 -12.22 11.84 1.13
N VAL A 343 -13.31 12.44 1.62
CA VAL A 343 -13.28 13.77 2.24
C VAL A 343 -12.49 13.75 3.54
N LEU A 344 -12.57 12.66 4.32
CA LEU A 344 -11.79 12.50 5.54
C LEU A 344 -10.29 12.46 5.26
N GLU A 345 -9.87 11.78 4.18
CA GLU A 345 -8.47 11.72 3.77
C GLU A 345 -7.95 13.08 3.33
N VAL A 346 -8.74 13.86 2.60
CA VAL A 346 -8.44 15.26 2.28
C VAL A 346 -8.26 16.08 3.56
N TYR A 347 -9.22 15.97 4.49
CA TYR A 347 -9.20 16.68 5.76
C TYR A 347 -7.96 16.34 6.61
N LYS A 348 -7.52 15.08 6.61
CA LYS A 348 -6.41 14.63 7.47
C LYS A 348 -5.04 14.84 6.85
N ASN A 349 -4.90 14.59 5.55
CA ASN A 349 -3.60 14.30 4.94
C ASN A 349 -3.23 15.23 3.79
N TRP A 350 -4.12 16.12 3.34
CA TRP A 350 -3.76 17.12 2.34
C TRP A 350 -3.31 18.42 3.01
N ASN A 351 -2.00 18.65 3.07
CA ASN A 351 -1.40 19.82 3.74
C ASN A 351 -1.98 21.17 3.27
N LEU A 352 -2.33 21.30 1.98
CA LEU A 352 -2.95 22.52 1.47
C LEU A 352 -4.33 22.79 2.07
N ALA A 353 -5.05 21.76 2.54
CA ALA A 353 -6.35 21.96 3.18
C ALA A 353 -6.26 22.79 4.47
N GLU A 354 -5.08 22.90 5.10
CA GLU A 354 -4.86 23.75 6.28
C GLU A 354 -4.84 25.25 5.95
N GLN A 355 -4.72 25.61 4.67
CA GLN A 355 -4.74 26.98 4.18
C GLN A 355 -6.16 27.47 3.92
N SER A 356 -6.31 28.79 3.78
CA SER A 356 -7.60 29.40 3.43
C SER A 356 -8.08 28.93 2.05
N MET A 357 -9.40 28.92 1.83
CA MET A 357 -9.95 28.48 0.54
C MET A 357 -9.42 29.30 -0.66
N ILE A 358 -9.14 30.59 -0.46
CA ILE A 358 -8.54 31.46 -1.49
C ILE A 358 -7.12 30.97 -1.83
N GLU A 359 -6.28 30.73 -0.84
CA GLU A 359 -4.90 30.26 -1.06
C GLU A 359 -4.87 28.89 -1.74
N VAL A 360 -5.77 27.97 -1.36
CA VAL A 360 -5.88 26.67 -2.03
C VAL A 360 -6.26 26.85 -3.50
N PHE A 361 -7.23 27.73 -3.78
CA PHE A 361 -7.65 28.02 -5.15
C PHE A 361 -6.52 28.67 -5.96
N ASP A 362 -5.84 29.66 -5.41
CA ASP A 362 -4.71 30.31 -6.05
C ASP A 362 -3.59 29.30 -6.32
N ASN A 363 -3.20 28.49 -5.34
CA ASN A 363 -2.18 27.45 -5.53
C ASN A 363 -2.57 26.47 -6.64
N ALA A 364 -3.83 26.04 -6.70
CA ALA A 364 -4.32 25.14 -7.74
C ALA A 364 -4.47 25.80 -9.13
N MET A 365 -4.80 27.08 -9.19
CA MET A 365 -4.93 27.84 -10.43
C MET A 365 -3.57 28.20 -11.03
N TRP A 366 -2.63 28.61 -10.19
CA TRP A 366 -1.27 28.96 -10.58
C TRP A 366 -0.37 27.74 -10.81
N ALA A 367 -0.70 26.59 -10.20
CA ALA A 367 -0.27 25.28 -10.67
C ALA A 367 -0.94 24.98 -12.01
N THR A 368 -0.49 25.66 -13.08
CA THR A 368 -1.08 25.50 -14.40
C THR A 368 -1.01 24.03 -14.80
N PRO A 369 -2.13 23.37 -15.16
CA PRO A 369 -2.17 21.92 -15.43
C PRO A 369 -1.24 21.47 -16.57
N VAL A 370 -0.86 22.39 -17.46
CA VAL A 370 0.09 22.13 -18.54
C VAL A 370 1.54 22.19 -18.05
N ARG A 371 1.88 23.11 -17.13
CA ARG A 371 3.27 23.27 -16.65
C ARG A 371 3.62 22.33 -15.49
N SER A 372 2.72 22.14 -14.52
CA SER A 372 3.04 21.30 -13.34
C SER A 372 3.04 19.82 -13.68
N THR A 373 2.07 19.35 -14.46
CA THR A 373 1.93 17.94 -14.83
C THR A 373 3.00 17.50 -15.85
N GLU A 374 3.39 18.37 -16.79
CA GLU A 374 4.48 18.07 -17.74
C GLU A 374 5.85 18.09 -17.03
N GLU A 375 6.15 19.12 -16.22
CA GLU A 375 7.39 19.17 -15.45
C GLU A 375 7.49 18.04 -14.42
N ARG A 376 6.39 17.68 -13.76
CA ARG A 376 6.35 16.56 -12.83
C ARG A 376 6.45 15.23 -13.54
N SER A 377 5.73 15.01 -14.64
CA SER A 377 5.89 13.80 -15.46
C SER A 377 7.33 13.67 -15.94
N ARG A 378 7.95 14.80 -16.33
CA ARG A 378 9.36 14.86 -16.69
C ARG A 378 10.27 14.58 -15.50
N ARG A 379 10.02 15.11 -14.30
CA ARG A 379 10.78 14.83 -13.07
C ARG A 379 10.65 13.36 -12.66
N LEU A 380 9.45 12.82 -12.60
CA LEU A 380 9.18 11.40 -12.33
C LEU A 380 9.86 10.52 -13.37
N ARG A 381 9.82 10.89 -14.65
CA ARG A 381 10.54 10.19 -15.70
C ARG A 381 12.05 10.28 -15.51
N LEU A 382 12.60 11.46 -15.21
CA LEU A 382 14.02 11.63 -14.94
C LEU A 382 14.44 10.81 -13.71
N GLU A 383 13.63 10.75 -12.66
CA GLU A 383 13.85 9.87 -11.52
C GLU A 383 13.87 8.40 -11.94
N MET A 384 12.88 7.96 -12.72
CA MET A 384 12.83 6.59 -13.25
C MET A 384 14.00 6.28 -14.19
N GLN A 385 14.39 7.22 -15.04
CA GLN A 385 15.55 7.10 -15.95
C GLN A 385 16.85 7.06 -15.15
N ILE A 386 17.03 7.91 -14.15
CA ILE A 386 18.18 7.89 -13.24
C ILE A 386 18.22 6.56 -12.49
N GLN A 387 17.09 6.03 -12.05
CA GLN A 387 17.03 4.70 -11.41
C GLN A 387 17.38 3.58 -12.39
N ASN A 388 16.91 3.65 -13.64
CA ASN A 388 17.26 2.68 -14.68
C ASN A 388 18.75 2.77 -15.05
N LEU A 389 19.29 3.97 -15.20
CA LEU A 389 20.72 4.21 -15.46
C LEU A 389 21.58 3.77 -14.27
N LYS A 390 21.13 3.97 -13.03
CA LYS A 390 21.80 3.40 -11.84
C LYS A 390 21.80 1.88 -11.90
N LYS A 391 20.68 1.25 -12.27
CA LYS A 391 20.58 -0.22 -12.42
C LYS A 391 21.49 -0.74 -13.53
N GLU A 392 21.54 -0.07 -14.67
CA GLU A 392 22.46 -0.40 -15.76
C GLU A 392 23.92 -0.20 -15.35
N ASN A 393 24.25 0.87 -14.63
CA ASN A 393 25.60 1.13 -14.15
C ASN A 393 26.02 0.14 -13.05
N GLU A 394 25.12 -0.25 -12.14
CA GLU A 394 25.35 -1.32 -11.16
C GLU A 394 25.59 -2.67 -11.86
N LYS A 395 24.81 -2.97 -12.90
CA LYS A 395 25.00 -4.16 -13.72
C LYS A 395 26.33 -4.12 -14.47
N LEU A 396 26.66 -3.01 -15.13
CA LEU A 396 27.93 -2.80 -15.83
C LEU A 396 29.12 -2.83 -14.88
N SER A 397 28.98 -2.28 -13.66
CA SER A 397 30.00 -2.34 -12.61
C SER A 397 30.23 -3.77 -12.15
N ARG A 398 29.16 -4.54 -11.95
CA ARG A 398 29.24 -5.98 -11.63
C ARG A 398 29.89 -6.76 -12.77
N ASP A 399 29.48 -6.54 -14.02
CA ASP A 399 30.05 -7.18 -15.20
C ASP A 399 31.54 -6.80 -15.39
N ARG A 400 31.90 -5.54 -15.16
CA ARG A 400 33.29 -5.07 -15.19
C ARG A 400 34.12 -5.70 -14.08
N ASN A 401 33.58 -5.84 -12.88
CA ASN A 401 34.27 -6.47 -11.75
C ASN A 401 34.49 -7.97 -12.03
N ILE A 402 33.52 -8.65 -12.65
CA ILE A 402 33.68 -10.04 -13.12
C ILE A 402 34.77 -10.10 -14.19
N LEU A 403 34.79 -9.17 -15.14
CA LEU A 403 35.80 -9.13 -16.20
C LEU A 403 37.22 -8.88 -15.63
N ILE A 404 37.37 -7.93 -14.72
CA ILE A 404 38.64 -7.64 -14.03
C ILE A 404 39.10 -8.85 -13.21
N ALA A 405 38.20 -9.48 -12.45
CA ALA A 405 38.50 -10.69 -11.70
C ALA A 405 38.94 -11.84 -12.61
N SER A 406 38.26 -12.04 -13.74
CA SER A 406 38.62 -13.05 -14.73
C SER A 406 39.96 -12.76 -15.41
N GLY A 407 40.25 -11.48 -15.71
CA GLY A 407 41.53 -11.04 -16.27
C GLY A 407 42.69 -11.22 -15.29
N LEU A 408 42.49 -10.86 -14.01
CA LEU A 408 43.45 -11.12 -12.94
C LEU A 408 43.72 -12.62 -12.78
N PHE A 409 42.67 -13.45 -12.84
CA PHE A 409 42.80 -14.90 -12.76
C PHE A 409 43.63 -15.47 -13.92
N VAL A 410 43.34 -15.07 -15.17
CA VAL A 410 44.11 -15.50 -16.35
C VAL A 410 45.55 -15.01 -16.30
N PHE A 411 45.79 -13.78 -15.82
CA PHE A 411 47.14 -13.23 -15.67
C PHE A 411 47.95 -13.98 -14.61
N LEU A 412 47.38 -14.22 -13.43
CA LEU A 412 48.00 -15.02 -12.36
C LEU A 412 48.29 -16.44 -12.83
N PHE A 413 47.34 -17.06 -13.54
CA PHE A 413 47.52 -18.38 -14.14
C PHE A 413 48.65 -18.38 -15.17
N SER A 414 48.71 -17.38 -16.06
CA SER A 414 49.77 -17.26 -17.07
C SER A 414 51.15 -17.06 -16.43
N ILE A 415 51.27 -16.26 -15.38
CA ILE A 415 52.52 -16.12 -14.61
C ILE A 415 52.89 -17.46 -13.98
N SER A 416 51.93 -18.18 -13.39
CA SER A 416 52.19 -19.48 -12.75
C SER A 416 52.67 -20.56 -13.72
N VAL A 417 52.36 -20.43 -15.03
CA VAL A 417 52.79 -21.38 -16.08
C VAL A 417 54.07 -20.92 -16.77
N ILE A 418 54.19 -19.63 -17.12
CA ILE A 418 55.33 -19.09 -17.89
C ILE A 418 56.57 -18.96 -17.01
N PHE A 419 56.42 -18.59 -15.74
CA PHE A 419 57.56 -18.35 -14.85
C PHE A 419 58.35 -19.63 -14.51
N PRO A 420 57.74 -20.80 -14.26
CA PRO A 420 58.48 -22.06 -14.14
C PRO A 420 59.20 -22.47 -15.43
N ILE A 421 58.59 -22.20 -16.59
CA ILE A 421 59.20 -22.45 -17.90
C ILE A 421 60.46 -21.58 -18.05
N LEU A 422 60.39 -20.28 -17.74
CA LEU A 422 61.56 -19.39 -17.78
C LEU A 422 62.61 -19.73 -16.69
N ALA A 423 62.18 -20.11 -15.49
CA ALA A 423 63.07 -20.52 -14.41
C ALA A 423 63.81 -21.82 -14.71
N GLY A 424 63.21 -22.73 -15.49
CA GLY A 424 63.86 -23.95 -15.99
C GLY A 424 65.01 -23.72 -16.97
N TRP A 425 65.11 -22.52 -17.56
CA TRP A 425 66.16 -22.14 -18.50
C TRP A 425 67.37 -21.45 -17.83
N LEU A 426 67.32 -21.20 -16.51
CA LEU A 426 68.39 -20.61 -15.70
C LEU A 426 68.81 -21.58 -14.59
N PRO A 427 69.80 -22.48 -14.85
CA PRO A 427 70.12 -23.59 -13.95
C PRO A 427 70.63 -23.18 -12.55
N GLU A 428 71.09 -21.94 -12.36
CA GLU A 428 71.70 -21.50 -11.09
C GLU A 428 70.69 -20.88 -10.09
N ILE A 429 69.44 -20.60 -10.48
CA ILE A 429 68.43 -19.97 -9.60
C ILE A 429 67.28 -20.95 -9.22
N THR A 430 67.29 -22.17 -9.77
CA THR A 430 66.21 -23.16 -9.66
C THR A 430 65.96 -23.70 -8.25
N ASN A 431 67.00 -23.89 -7.43
CA ASN A 431 66.82 -24.48 -6.09
C ASN A 431 66.20 -23.54 -5.05
N LYS A 432 66.36 -22.21 -5.19
CA LYS A 432 65.73 -21.24 -4.28
C LYS A 432 64.35 -20.79 -4.76
N LEU A 433 64.12 -20.74 -6.07
CA LEU A 433 62.81 -20.38 -6.63
C LEU A 433 61.78 -21.52 -6.50
N ASN A 434 62.18 -22.80 -6.59
CA ASN A 434 61.23 -23.91 -6.45
C ASN A 434 60.52 -23.96 -5.09
N LEU A 435 61.20 -23.55 -4.00
CA LEU A 435 60.61 -23.44 -2.68
C LEU A 435 59.63 -22.25 -2.56
N PHE A 436 59.98 -21.11 -3.17
CA PHE A 436 59.10 -19.94 -3.24
C PHE A 436 57.85 -20.21 -4.09
N PHE A 437 58.00 -20.93 -5.21
CA PHE A 437 56.88 -21.30 -6.08
C PHE A 437 55.98 -22.37 -5.45
N SER A 438 56.54 -23.38 -4.77
CA SER A 438 55.72 -24.35 -4.03
C SER A 438 54.87 -23.65 -2.95
N TYR A 439 55.43 -22.62 -2.31
CA TYR A 439 54.71 -21.80 -1.33
C TYR A 439 53.65 -20.89 -1.99
N LEU A 440 53.96 -20.28 -3.14
CA LEU A 440 53.03 -19.45 -3.89
C LEU A 440 51.88 -20.28 -4.47
N THR A 441 52.15 -21.46 -5.04
CA THR A 441 51.12 -22.38 -5.55
C THR A 441 50.24 -22.88 -4.41
N LEU A 442 50.82 -23.18 -3.24
CA LEU A 442 50.04 -23.53 -2.04
C LEU A 442 49.14 -22.36 -1.59
N LEU A 443 49.66 -21.14 -1.56
CA LEU A 443 48.87 -19.92 -1.26
C LEU A 443 47.77 -19.70 -2.30
N THR A 444 48.05 -19.91 -3.59
CA THR A 444 47.06 -19.75 -4.65
C THR A 444 45.96 -20.82 -4.56
N VAL A 445 46.31 -22.06 -4.21
CA VAL A 445 45.35 -23.15 -3.97
C VAL A 445 44.52 -22.88 -2.71
N ILE A 446 45.12 -22.33 -1.65
CA ILE A 446 44.41 -21.92 -0.43
C ILE A 446 43.48 -20.74 -0.72
N ASP A 447 43.91 -19.72 -1.46
CA ASP A 447 43.08 -18.59 -1.86
C ASP A 447 41.94 -19.03 -2.79
N ILE A 448 42.18 -19.96 -3.72
CA ILE A 448 41.12 -20.55 -4.57
C ILE A 448 40.16 -21.39 -3.71
N ALA A 449 40.62 -22.10 -2.69
CA ALA A 449 39.76 -22.84 -1.77
C ALA A 449 38.92 -21.91 -0.86
N ILE A 450 39.49 -20.77 -0.44
CA ILE A 450 38.79 -19.75 0.36
C ILE A 450 37.78 -18.99 -0.50
N VAL A 451 38.18 -18.51 -1.67
CA VAL A 451 37.29 -17.79 -2.61
C VAL A 451 36.25 -18.74 -3.21
N GLY A 452 36.62 -19.97 -3.51
CA GLY A 452 35.69 -21.03 -3.95
C GLY A 452 34.73 -21.47 -2.85
N GLY A 453 35.17 -21.47 -1.58
CA GLY A 453 34.31 -21.67 -0.40
C GLY A 453 33.31 -20.53 -0.21
N PHE A 454 33.78 -19.27 -0.31
CA PHE A 454 32.93 -18.07 -0.26
C PHE A 454 31.92 -18.03 -1.43
N TYR A 455 32.30 -18.45 -2.63
CA TYR A 455 31.38 -18.54 -3.77
C TYR A 455 30.37 -19.68 -3.62
N ARG A 456 30.70 -20.76 -2.91
CA ARG A 456 29.75 -21.85 -2.63
C ARG A 456 28.69 -21.44 -1.62
N GLU A 457 29.03 -20.61 -0.63
CA GLU A 457 28.06 -20.01 0.31
C GLU A 457 27.19 -18.91 -0.33
N ILE A 458 27.65 -18.26 -1.41
CA ILE A 458 26.87 -17.23 -2.13
C ILE A 458 25.99 -17.81 -3.25
N LEU A 459 26.26 -19.03 -3.73
CA LEU A 459 25.57 -19.65 -4.89
C LEU A 459 24.84 -20.97 -4.59
N THR A 460 24.71 -21.37 -3.31
CA THR A 460 23.70 -22.39 -2.94
C THR A 460 22.44 -21.70 -2.43
N PRO A 461 21.23 -22.09 -2.91
CA PRO A 461 19.97 -21.51 -2.46
C PRO A 461 19.70 -21.77 -0.98
#